data_AF-S9SAD5-F1
#
_entry.id   AF-S9SAD5-F1
#
_cell.length_a   1.000
_cell.length_b   1.000
_cell.length_c   1.000
_cell.angle_alpha   90.00
_cell.angle_beta   90.00
_cell.angle_gamma   90.00
#
_symmetry.space_group_name_H-M   'P 1'
#
loop_
_entity.id
_entity.type
_entity.pdbx_description
1 polymer ?
#
loop_
_entity_poly.entity_id
_entity_poly.type
_entity_poly.pdbx_seq_one_letter_code
_entity_poly.pdbx_strand_id
1 'polypeptide(L)'
;MTQPPPPDSDDNGKGKRLQLRRSSAASADSESTLPPWPVLVVDDDVDIHTMTRVLLRDFTFRDRAFQVISAYSAAEAREILLHQPDIPVMLLDVVMETPNAGLDLVRHVRETLHNQRIAIVLRTGQPGEAPERDVMLAYDINDYRNKTDLTAQRLFTALVGGLRSWINLSAIESLNHAL
;
A
#
# COMPACT_ATOMS: atom_id res chain seq x y z
N MET A 1 57.16 -16.10 0.21
CA MET A 1 56.30 -15.03 -0.33
C MET A 1 54.86 -15.44 -0.06
N THR A 2 54.33 -15.01 1.07
CA THR A 2 53.02 -15.38 1.62
C THR A 2 52.23 -14.09 1.81
N GLN A 3 51.06 -13.98 1.16
CA GLN A 3 50.16 -12.83 1.31
C GLN A 3 49.56 -12.77 2.72
N PRO A 4 49.34 -11.58 3.28
CA PRO A 4 48.61 -11.44 4.55
C PRO A 4 47.09 -11.64 4.33
N PRO A 5 46.34 -12.08 5.36
CA PRO A 5 44.90 -12.24 5.27
C PRO A 5 44.19 -10.87 5.19
N PRO A 6 43.01 -10.79 4.54
CA PRO A 6 42.20 -9.57 4.54
C PRO A 6 41.51 -9.36 5.91
N PRO A 7 41.13 -8.11 6.23
CA PRO A 7 40.67 -7.72 7.56
C PRO A 7 39.23 -8.15 7.83
N ASP A 8 38.99 -8.61 9.05
CA ASP A 8 37.65 -8.62 9.66
C ASP A 8 37.12 -7.19 9.71
N SER A 9 35.95 -6.98 9.11
CA SER A 9 35.16 -5.76 9.33
C SER A 9 33.73 -6.18 9.66
N ASP A 10 33.43 -6.04 10.94
CA ASP A 10 32.07 -5.83 11.45
C ASP A 10 31.40 -4.73 10.63
N ASP A 11 30.30 -5.04 9.93
CA ASP A 11 29.33 -4.03 9.54
C ASP A 11 27.93 -4.40 10.04
N ASN A 12 27.37 -3.40 10.69
CA ASN A 12 26.23 -3.36 11.56
C ASN A 12 24.97 -3.17 10.71
N GLY A 13 24.43 -4.26 10.18
CA GLY A 13 23.15 -4.25 9.45
C GLY A 13 22.06 -4.99 10.21
N LYS A 14 21.52 -4.43 11.30
CA LYS A 14 20.27 -4.92 11.91
C LYS A 14 19.10 -4.70 10.94
N GLY A 15 19.00 -5.53 9.92
CA GLY A 15 17.79 -5.69 9.12
C GLY A 15 16.65 -6.11 10.03
N LYS A 16 15.69 -5.20 10.24
CA LYS A 16 14.46 -5.45 11.01
C LYS A 16 13.77 -6.67 10.38
N ARG A 17 13.89 -7.82 11.03
CA ARG A 17 13.50 -9.13 10.52
C ARG A 17 12.01 -9.13 10.15
N LEU A 18 11.70 -9.51 8.91
CA LEU A 18 10.36 -9.85 8.44
C LEU A 18 9.79 -10.94 9.37
N GLN A 19 8.79 -10.61 10.20
CA GLN A 19 8.14 -11.60 11.05
C GLN A 19 6.75 -11.90 10.50
N LEU A 20 6.67 -12.96 9.69
CA LEU A 20 5.42 -13.68 9.47
C LEU A 20 5.21 -14.54 10.73
N ARG A 21 4.30 -14.13 11.63
CA ARG A 21 3.95 -14.96 12.78
C ARG A 21 3.24 -16.21 12.25
N ARG A 22 3.95 -17.34 12.14
CA ARG A 22 3.27 -18.64 12.24
C ARG A 22 2.82 -18.76 13.68
N SER A 23 1.52 -18.82 13.89
CA SER A 23 0.88 -18.92 15.20
C SER A 23 1.36 -20.17 15.94
N SER A 24 2.29 -19.99 16.87
CA SER A 24 2.37 -20.84 18.06
C SER A 24 1.67 -20.09 19.19
N ALA A 25 0.72 -20.78 19.83
CA ALA A 25 -0.15 -20.25 20.85
C ALA A 25 0.60 -19.54 22.00
N ALA A 26 -0.05 -18.48 22.48
CA ALA A 26 0.16 -17.76 23.74
C ALA A 26 1.48 -17.00 23.95
N SER A 27 1.43 -15.70 23.69
CA SER A 27 2.08 -14.69 24.54
C SER A 27 1.39 -13.34 24.34
N ALA A 28 0.99 -12.74 25.45
CA ALA A 28 0.04 -11.65 25.60
C ALA A 28 0.33 -10.37 24.81
N ASP A 29 -0.78 -9.70 24.50
CA ASP A 29 -0.96 -8.39 23.89
C ASP A 29 0.06 -7.33 24.34
N SER A 30 1.00 -7.03 23.45
CA SER A 30 1.45 -5.63 23.32
C SER A 30 0.51 -4.97 22.31
N GLU A 31 -0.66 -4.51 22.77
CA GLU A 31 -1.47 -3.61 21.96
C GLU A 31 -0.61 -2.39 21.63
N SER A 32 -0.39 -2.16 20.34
CA SER A 32 0.29 -0.95 19.89
C SER A 32 -0.56 0.26 20.26
N THR A 33 0.00 1.23 20.99
CA THR A 33 -0.71 2.47 21.37
C THR A 33 -0.99 3.39 20.18
N LEU A 34 -0.40 3.11 19.02
CA LEU A 34 -0.57 3.88 17.81
C LEU A 34 -1.79 3.36 17.01
N PRO A 35 -2.56 4.26 16.36
CA PRO A 35 -3.70 3.86 15.55
C PRO A 35 -3.27 2.93 14.41
N PRO A 36 -4.13 2.04 13.90
CA PRO A 36 -3.77 1.19 12.76
C PRO A 36 -3.46 2.03 11.51
N TRP A 37 -2.75 1.43 10.55
CA TRP A 37 -2.53 2.03 9.23
C TRP A 37 -3.79 1.90 8.38
N PRO A 38 -4.44 3.00 7.97
CA PRO A 38 -5.59 2.92 7.09
C PRO A 38 -5.15 2.47 5.70
N VAL A 39 -5.92 1.57 5.09
CA VAL A 39 -5.77 1.11 3.71
C VAL A 39 -7.13 1.23 3.06
N LEU A 40 -7.24 2.12 2.08
CA LEU A 40 -8.45 2.24 1.29
C LEU A 40 -8.50 1.10 0.28
N VAL A 41 -9.60 0.37 0.24
CA VAL A 41 -9.88 -0.65 -0.77
C VAL A 41 -11.06 -0.14 -1.56
N VAL A 42 -10.89 -0.03 -2.88
CA VAL A 42 -11.90 0.41 -3.83
C VAL A 42 -12.13 -0.69 -4.84
N ASP A 43 -13.23 -1.42 -4.67
CA ASP A 43 -13.61 -2.58 -5.48
C ASP A 43 -15.13 -2.74 -5.33
N ASP A 44 -15.87 -3.08 -6.38
CA ASP A 44 -17.31 -3.29 -6.30
C ASP A 44 -17.66 -4.68 -5.72
N ASP A 45 -16.67 -5.58 -5.61
CA ASP A 45 -16.82 -6.91 -5.05
C ASP A 45 -16.62 -6.95 -3.53
N VAL A 46 -17.71 -7.20 -2.80
CA VAL A 46 -17.74 -7.33 -1.33
C VAL A 46 -16.77 -8.42 -0.81
N ASP A 47 -16.58 -9.50 -1.55
CA ASP A 47 -15.69 -10.59 -1.14
C ASP A 47 -14.24 -10.13 -1.11
N ILE A 48 -13.85 -9.21 -2.00
CA ILE A 48 -12.51 -8.62 -2.01
C ILE A 48 -12.23 -7.86 -0.71
N HIS A 49 -13.16 -7.06 -0.22
CA HIS A 49 -12.96 -6.33 1.04
C HIS A 49 -12.86 -7.29 2.23
N THR A 50 -13.69 -8.34 2.23
CA THR A 50 -13.70 -9.35 3.28
C THR A 50 -12.39 -10.13 3.30
N MET A 51 -11.95 -10.62 2.13
CA MET A 51 -10.68 -11.32 1.97
C MET A 51 -9.51 -10.42 2.36
N THR A 52 -9.50 -9.16 1.92
CA THR A 52 -8.43 -8.21 2.26
C THR A 52 -8.37 -7.99 3.78
N ARG A 53 -9.52 -7.81 4.46
CA ARG A 53 -9.53 -7.72 5.94
C ARG A 53 -8.95 -8.97 6.59
N VAL A 54 -9.31 -10.16 6.12
CA VAL A 54 -8.79 -11.42 6.67
C VAL A 54 -7.28 -11.51 6.48
N LEU A 55 -6.77 -11.21 5.28
CA LEU A 55 -5.34 -11.24 4.99
C LEU A 55 -4.54 -10.25 5.84
N LEU A 56 -5.08 -9.05 6.09
CA LEU A 56 -4.37 -8.00 6.81
C LEU A 56 -4.37 -8.18 8.34
N ARG A 57 -5.23 -9.03 8.91
CA ARG A 57 -5.28 -9.28 10.37
C ARG A 57 -3.95 -9.77 10.94
N ASP A 58 -3.21 -10.57 10.18
CA ASP A 58 -1.96 -11.18 10.64
C ASP A 58 -0.72 -10.32 10.32
N PHE A 59 -0.93 -9.15 9.70
CA PHE A 59 0.15 -8.27 9.28
C PHE A 59 0.26 -7.04 10.17
N THR A 60 1.51 -6.68 10.45
CA THR A 60 1.86 -5.45 11.16
C THR A 60 3.04 -4.79 10.47
N PHE A 61 3.08 -3.47 10.47
CA PHE A 61 4.22 -2.69 10.01
C PHE A 61 4.56 -1.60 11.02
N ARG A 62 5.83 -1.56 11.47
CA ARG A 62 6.29 -0.69 12.58
C ARG A 62 5.42 -0.87 13.82
N ASP A 63 5.16 -2.13 14.16
CA ASP A 63 4.37 -2.52 15.33
C ASP A 63 2.94 -1.96 15.32
N ARG A 64 2.40 -1.59 14.16
CA ARG A 64 1.02 -1.14 13.97
C ARG A 64 0.28 -2.09 13.04
N ALA A 65 -0.95 -2.44 13.41
CA ALA A 65 -1.85 -3.22 12.56
C ALA A 65 -2.32 -2.41 11.34
N PHE A 66 -2.96 -3.08 10.39
CA PHE A 66 -3.65 -2.43 9.27
C PHE A 66 -5.15 -2.39 9.50
N GLN A 67 -5.80 -1.33 9.02
CA GLN A 67 -7.26 -1.18 9.02
C GLN A 67 -7.74 -0.96 7.59
N VAL A 68 -8.67 -1.79 7.15
CA VAL A 68 -9.32 -1.63 5.83
C VAL A 68 -10.44 -0.60 5.94
N ILE A 69 -10.39 0.40 5.06
CA ILE A 69 -11.48 1.31 4.76
C ILE A 69 -12.05 0.87 3.41
N SER A 70 -13.36 0.62 3.35
CA SER A 70 -14.03 0.14 2.13
C SER A 70 -14.69 1.29 1.38
N ALA A 71 -14.50 1.33 0.07
CA ALA A 71 -15.35 2.04 -0.88
C ALA A 71 -15.80 1.04 -1.97
N TYR A 72 -17.08 1.00 -2.27
CA TYR A 72 -17.65 0.08 -3.27
C TYR A 72 -17.87 0.75 -4.63
N SER A 73 -17.46 2.02 -4.74
CA SER A 73 -17.60 2.82 -5.94
C SER A 73 -16.49 3.88 -6.01
N ALA A 74 -16.20 4.36 -7.21
CA ALA A 74 -15.31 5.49 -7.40
C ALA A 74 -15.86 6.76 -6.72
N ALA A 75 -17.19 6.92 -6.67
CA ALA A 75 -17.84 8.04 -6.00
C ALA A 75 -17.59 8.02 -4.48
N GLU A 76 -17.83 6.87 -3.82
CA GLU A 76 -17.54 6.70 -2.40
C GLU A 76 -16.06 6.92 -2.07
N ALA A 77 -15.16 6.42 -2.93
CA ALA A 77 -13.72 6.61 -2.73
C ALA A 77 -13.34 8.10 -2.76
N ARG A 78 -13.93 8.90 -3.65
CA ARG A 78 -13.70 10.36 -3.70
C ARG A 78 -14.16 11.03 -2.42
N GLU A 79 -15.35 10.70 -1.93
CA GLU A 79 -15.87 11.26 -0.68
C GLU A 79 -14.97 10.91 0.51
N ILE A 80 -14.51 9.65 0.60
CA ILE A 80 -13.60 9.22 1.66
C ILE A 80 -12.28 9.98 1.59
N LEU A 81 -11.66 10.07 0.41
CA LEU A 81 -10.37 10.75 0.24
C LEU A 81 -10.46 12.27 0.48
N LEU A 82 -11.61 12.87 0.23
CA LEU A 82 -11.86 14.28 0.55
C LEU A 82 -11.88 14.53 2.06
N HIS A 83 -12.46 13.61 2.84
CA HIS A 83 -12.57 13.75 4.30
C HIS A 83 -11.39 13.15 5.07
N GLN A 84 -10.63 12.24 4.45
CA GLN A 84 -9.49 11.54 5.05
C GLN A 84 -8.26 11.61 4.12
N PRO A 85 -7.59 12.76 4.04
CA PRO A 85 -6.46 12.95 3.11
C PRO A 85 -5.20 12.16 3.51
N ASP A 86 -5.11 11.71 4.76
CA ASP A 86 -3.93 11.01 5.31
C ASP A 86 -4.00 9.48 5.16
N ILE A 87 -4.80 8.99 4.21
CA ILE A 87 -4.76 7.59 3.81
C ILE A 87 -3.46 7.34 3.03
N PRO A 88 -2.57 6.45 3.51
CA PRO A 88 -1.26 6.25 2.89
C PRO A 88 -1.30 5.35 1.66
N VAL A 89 -2.25 4.42 1.59
CA VAL A 89 -2.32 3.42 0.51
C VAL A 89 -3.77 3.20 0.08
N MET A 90 -3.98 3.15 -1.24
CA MET A 90 -5.23 2.75 -1.89
C MET A 90 -4.99 1.52 -2.76
N LEU A 91 -5.76 0.45 -2.52
CA LEU A 91 -5.91 -0.69 -3.41
C LEU A 91 -7.12 -0.43 -4.30
N LEU A 92 -6.96 -0.49 -5.62
CA LEU A 92 -7.98 -0.03 -6.56
C LEU A 92 -8.21 -1.03 -7.69
N ASP A 93 -9.46 -1.45 -7.89
CA ASP A 93 -9.87 -2.08 -9.15
C ASP A 93 -10.04 -1.03 -10.26
N VAL A 94 -9.56 -1.36 -11.45
CA VAL A 94 -9.64 -0.50 -12.63
C VAL A 94 -11.06 -0.52 -13.21
N VAL A 95 -11.68 -1.70 -13.23
CA VAL A 95 -12.97 -1.95 -13.86
C VAL A 95 -14.00 -2.17 -12.76
N MET A 96 -14.92 -1.22 -12.63
CA MET A 96 -16.02 -1.27 -11.65
C MET A 96 -17.31 -0.83 -12.35
N GLU A 97 -17.86 0.34 -12.02
CA GLU A 97 -19.08 0.88 -12.61
C GLU A 97 -18.92 1.20 -14.10
N THR A 98 -17.70 1.55 -14.51
CA THR A 98 -17.31 1.71 -15.90
C THR A 98 -15.95 1.04 -16.14
N PRO A 99 -15.60 0.70 -17.40
CA PRO A 99 -14.31 0.09 -17.73
C PRO A 99 -13.08 0.91 -17.31
N ASN A 100 -13.23 2.22 -17.10
CA ASN A 100 -12.15 3.14 -16.75
C ASN A 100 -12.35 3.82 -15.39
N ALA A 101 -13.33 3.38 -14.59
CA ALA A 101 -13.71 4.04 -13.34
C ALA A 101 -12.51 4.22 -12.40
N GLY A 102 -11.65 3.20 -12.27
CA GLY A 102 -10.44 3.27 -11.46
C GLY A 102 -9.42 4.28 -12.00
N LEU A 103 -9.17 4.30 -13.31
CA LEU A 103 -8.23 5.26 -13.90
C LEU A 103 -8.72 6.71 -13.75
N ASP A 104 -10.01 6.94 -13.94
CA ASP A 104 -10.62 8.25 -13.72
C ASP A 104 -10.55 8.68 -12.24
N LEU A 105 -10.63 7.73 -11.30
CA LEU A 105 -10.39 7.99 -9.89
C LEU A 105 -8.92 8.36 -9.64
N VAL A 106 -7.95 7.63 -10.20
CA VAL A 106 -6.52 7.98 -10.04
C VAL A 106 -6.26 9.40 -10.56
N ARG A 107 -6.79 9.73 -11.75
CA ARG A 107 -6.68 11.09 -12.30
C ARG A 107 -7.24 12.13 -11.34
N HIS A 108 -8.41 11.89 -10.76
CA HIS A 108 -9.00 12.79 -9.76
C HIS A 108 -8.10 12.96 -8.52
N VAL A 109 -7.52 11.87 -7.99
CA VAL A 109 -6.62 11.92 -6.83
C VAL A 109 -5.36 12.76 -7.11
N ARG A 110 -4.77 12.61 -8.29
CA ARG A 110 -3.52 13.31 -8.65
C ARG A 110 -3.76 14.75 -9.11
N GLU A 111 -4.78 14.99 -9.92
CA GLU A 111 -5.01 16.28 -10.57
C GLU A 111 -5.97 17.18 -9.82
N THR A 112 -6.96 16.62 -9.09
CA THR A 112 -7.96 17.42 -8.37
C THR A 112 -7.64 17.52 -6.88
N LEU A 113 -7.33 16.39 -6.23
CA LEU A 113 -6.98 16.40 -4.80
C LEU A 113 -5.50 16.76 -4.56
N HIS A 114 -4.68 16.78 -5.61
CA HIS A 114 -3.24 16.99 -5.55
C HIS A 114 -2.53 16.07 -4.53
N ASN A 115 -3.10 14.89 -4.26
CA ASN A 115 -2.54 13.98 -3.29
C ASN A 115 -1.51 13.09 -3.98
N GLN A 116 -0.27 13.58 -4.03
CA GLN A 116 0.88 12.83 -4.56
C GLN A 116 1.42 11.81 -3.57
N ARG A 117 1.10 11.98 -2.27
CA ARG A 117 1.62 11.12 -1.20
C ARG A 117 0.99 9.74 -1.21
N ILE A 118 -0.32 9.65 -1.46
CA ILE A 118 -1.04 8.38 -1.40
C ILE A 118 -0.49 7.40 -2.43
N ALA A 119 -0.08 6.24 -1.94
CA ALA A 119 0.39 5.17 -2.79
C ALA A 119 -0.79 4.42 -3.40
N ILE A 120 -0.82 4.28 -4.73
CA ILE A 120 -1.90 3.61 -5.45
C ILE A 120 -1.39 2.26 -5.96
N VAL A 121 -2.10 1.20 -5.59
CA VAL A 121 -1.84 -0.17 -6.03
C VAL A 121 -3.02 -0.63 -6.86
N LEU A 122 -2.82 -0.78 -8.17
CA LEU A 122 -3.86 -1.27 -9.06
C LEU A 122 -4.01 -2.79 -8.97
N ARG A 123 -5.25 -3.24 -9.01
CA ARG A 123 -5.63 -4.65 -9.06
C ARG A 123 -6.61 -4.87 -10.19
N THR A 124 -6.22 -5.50 -11.29
CA THR A 124 -7.18 -5.80 -12.37
C THR A 124 -6.89 -7.15 -13.03
N GLY A 125 -7.92 -7.84 -13.52
CA GLY A 125 -7.78 -9.10 -14.25
C GLY A 125 -7.31 -8.91 -15.70
N GLN A 126 -7.73 -7.80 -16.33
CA GLN A 126 -7.38 -7.33 -17.67
C GLN A 126 -7.67 -5.82 -17.68
N PRO A 127 -6.69 -4.93 -17.79
CA PRO A 127 -6.99 -3.55 -18.14
C PRO A 127 -7.58 -3.54 -19.55
N GLY A 128 -8.35 -2.51 -19.92
CA GLY A 128 -8.76 -2.30 -21.30
C GLY A 128 -7.56 -2.09 -22.24
N GLU A 129 -7.75 -1.39 -23.36
CA GLU A 129 -6.76 -1.24 -24.44
C GLU A 129 -5.38 -0.63 -24.06
N ALA A 130 -5.18 -0.19 -22.81
CA ALA A 130 -3.94 0.44 -22.35
C ALA A 130 -2.97 -0.58 -21.70
N PRO A 131 -1.72 -0.71 -22.22
CA PRO A 131 -0.68 -1.54 -21.61
C PRO A 131 -0.36 -1.13 -20.17
N GLU A 132 -0.12 -2.11 -19.28
CA GLU A 132 0.23 -1.93 -17.87
C GLU A 132 1.30 -0.84 -17.64
N ARG A 133 2.36 -0.88 -18.46
CA ARG A 133 3.47 0.07 -18.38
C ARG A 133 3.03 1.52 -18.61
N ASP A 134 2.12 1.74 -19.55
CA ASP A 134 1.66 3.08 -19.91
C ASP A 134 0.75 3.64 -18.82
N VAL A 135 -0.07 2.80 -18.21
CA VAL A 135 -0.89 3.15 -17.05
C VAL A 135 -0.04 3.49 -15.83
N MET A 136 1.02 2.71 -15.56
CA MET A 136 1.94 2.99 -14.46
C MET A 136 2.65 4.33 -14.60
N LEU A 137 3.11 4.65 -15.81
CA LEU A 137 3.84 5.88 -16.11
C LEU A 137 2.92 7.11 -16.19
N ALA A 138 1.74 6.98 -16.77
CA ALA A 138 0.83 8.11 -16.99
C ALA A 138 0.19 8.63 -15.70
N TYR A 139 0.05 7.79 -14.68
CA TYR A 139 -0.75 8.09 -13.50
C TYR A 139 0.03 8.01 -12.17
N ASP A 140 1.35 7.87 -12.22
CA ASP A 140 2.24 7.73 -11.06
C ASP A 140 1.72 6.68 -10.05
N ILE A 141 1.60 5.46 -10.55
CA ILE A 141 1.06 4.31 -9.81
C ILE A 141 2.21 3.50 -9.24
N ASN A 142 2.11 3.15 -7.96
CA ASN A 142 3.22 2.59 -7.20
C ASN A 142 3.38 1.07 -7.39
N ASP A 143 2.30 0.34 -7.65
CA ASP A 143 2.36 -1.10 -7.96
C ASP A 143 1.15 -1.53 -8.80
N TYR A 144 1.32 -2.59 -9.59
CA TYR A 144 0.27 -3.20 -10.42
C TYR A 144 0.24 -4.71 -10.19
N ARG A 145 -0.96 -5.25 -9.97
CA ARG A 145 -1.16 -6.68 -9.70
C ARG A 145 -2.31 -7.26 -10.50
N ASN A 146 -2.06 -8.40 -11.13
CA ASN A 146 -3.14 -9.19 -11.72
C ASN A 146 -4.00 -9.83 -10.61
N LYS A 147 -5.33 -9.83 -10.77
CA LYS A 147 -6.30 -10.41 -9.81
C LYS A 147 -5.99 -11.88 -9.46
N THR A 148 -5.36 -12.61 -10.37
CA THR A 148 -4.96 -14.03 -10.18
C THR A 148 -3.63 -14.24 -9.45
N ASP A 149 -2.80 -13.20 -9.32
CA ASP A 149 -1.42 -13.30 -8.82
C ASP A 149 -1.21 -12.57 -7.48
N LEU A 150 -2.31 -12.20 -6.82
CA LEU A 150 -2.30 -11.48 -5.55
C LEU A 150 -2.24 -12.46 -4.36
N THR A 151 -1.05 -12.93 -4.04
CA THR A 151 -0.82 -13.66 -2.79
C THR A 151 -0.78 -12.71 -1.59
N ALA A 152 -1.06 -13.24 -0.39
CA ALA A 152 -0.97 -12.47 0.87
C ALA A 152 0.39 -11.77 1.04
N GLN A 153 1.47 -12.47 0.69
CA GLN A 153 2.84 -11.95 0.80
C GLN A 153 3.12 -10.81 -0.20
N ARG A 154 2.59 -10.91 -1.42
CA ARG A 154 2.73 -9.85 -2.43
C ARG A 154 1.94 -8.63 -2.06
N LEU A 155 0.70 -8.80 -1.60
CA LEU A 155 -0.12 -7.72 -1.05
C LEU A 155 0.60 -6.99 0.08
N PHE A 156 1.12 -7.74 1.06
CA PHE A 156 1.88 -7.16 2.16
C PHE A 156 3.11 -6.36 1.68
N THR A 157 3.84 -6.90 0.72
CA THR A 157 5.03 -6.23 0.15
C THR A 157 4.65 -4.91 -0.52
N ALA A 158 3.56 -4.90 -1.30
CA ALA A 158 3.03 -3.69 -1.93
C ALA A 158 2.60 -2.64 -0.90
N LEU A 159 1.85 -3.04 0.13
CA LEU A 159 1.41 -2.17 1.20
C LEU A 159 2.58 -1.54 1.97
N VAL A 160 3.61 -2.33 2.30
CA VAL A 160 4.81 -1.83 2.98
C VAL A 160 5.59 -0.87 2.08
N GLY A 161 5.70 -1.17 0.79
CA GLY A 161 6.31 -0.27 -0.20
C GLY A 161 5.59 1.08 -0.26
N GLY A 162 4.26 1.06 -0.42
CA GLY A 162 3.42 2.25 -0.46
C GLY A 162 3.50 3.08 0.82
N LEU A 163 3.39 2.43 1.99
CA LEU A 163 3.54 3.09 3.29
C LEU A 163 4.90 3.76 3.46
N ARG A 164 6.00 3.10 3.06
CA ARG A 164 7.33 3.69 3.13
C ARG A 164 7.44 4.92 2.23
N SER A 165 6.89 4.85 1.02
CA SER A 165 6.84 5.97 0.09
C SER A 165 6.08 7.15 0.70
N TRP A 166 4.88 6.91 1.21
CA TRP A 166 4.05 7.93 1.85
C TRP A 166 4.75 8.59 3.05
N ILE A 167 5.39 7.79 3.92
CA ILE A 167 6.14 8.31 5.08
C ILE A 167 7.28 9.22 4.62
N ASN A 168 8.02 8.80 3.59
CA ASN A 168 9.16 9.57 3.09
C ASN A 168 8.71 10.88 2.44
N LEU A 169 7.66 10.85 1.60
CA LEU A 169 7.10 12.05 0.98
C LEU A 169 6.53 13.01 2.01
N SER A 170 5.79 12.49 3.02
CA SER A 170 5.25 13.32 4.10
C SER A 170 6.36 13.99 4.92
N ALA A 171 7.49 13.30 5.14
CA ALA A 171 8.64 13.89 5.83
C ALA A 171 9.29 15.01 5.00
N ILE A 172 9.43 14.83 3.68
CA ILE A 172 9.96 15.85 2.78
C ILE A 172 9.06 17.09 2.74
N GLU A 173 7.74 16.90 2.59
CA GLU A 173 6.77 18.01 2.62
C GLU A 173 6.83 18.78 3.94
N SER A 174 6.92 18.06 5.07
CA SER A 174 7.01 18.69 6.39
C SER A 174 8.30 19.52 6.55
N LEU A 175 9.42 19.04 5.99
CA LEU A 175 10.69 19.79 5.99
C LEU A 175 10.60 21.05 5.12
N ASN A 176 10.01 20.93 3.93
CA ASN A 176 9.86 22.07 3.01
C ASN A 176 8.89 23.13 3.54
N HIS A 177 7.88 22.75 4.33
CA HIS A 177 6.97 23.69 4.98
C HIS A 177 7.55 24.34 6.25
N ALA A 178 8.60 23.78 6.84
CA ALA A 178 9.24 24.30 8.05
C ALA A 178 10.37 25.32 7.75
N LEU A 179 10.71 25.52 6.48
CA LEU A 179 11.67 26.51 5.98
C LEU A 179 10.94 27.76 5.46
#